data_AF-A0A3C1S8K4-F1
#
_entry.id   AF-A0A3C1S8K4-F1
#
_cell.length_a   1.000
_cell.length_b   1.000
_cell.length_c   1.000
_cell.angle_alpha   90.00
_cell.angle_beta   90.00
_cell.angle_gamma   90.00
#
_symmetry.space_group_name_H-M   'P 1'
#
loop_
_entity.id
_entity.type
_entity.pdbx_description
1 polymer ?
#
loop_
_entity_poly.entity_id
_entity_poly.type
_entity_poly.pdbx_seq_one_letter_code
_entity_poly.pdbx_strand_id
1 'polypeptide(L)'
;DETAYYISTISLSAEEFCKAVRNHWGIENRNHHVRDVSMNEDKSRIRNNPGIFAKLRSFALNILRVNKVKNIADELYYNCISIVNILSYKGIEEN
;
A
#
# COMPACT_ATOMS: atom_id res chain seq x y z
N ASP A 1 -20.87 20.92 -1.90
CA ASP A 1 -19.91 20.64 -2.97
C ASP A 1 -18.51 21.01 -2.53
N GLU A 2 -17.57 20.09 -2.74
CA GLU A 2 -16.14 20.32 -2.51
C GLU A 2 -15.51 20.62 -3.88
N THR A 3 -14.82 21.76 -3.99
CA THR A 3 -14.13 22.16 -5.21
C THR A 3 -12.63 21.95 -5.03
N ALA A 4 -12.03 21.10 -5.86
CA ALA A 4 -10.59 20.84 -5.87
C ALA A 4 -9.93 21.47 -7.11
N TYR A 5 -8.80 22.13 -6.91
CA TYR A 5 -8.00 22.73 -7.97
C TYR A 5 -6.75 21.89 -8.23
N TYR A 6 -6.45 21.63 -9.51
CA TYR A 6 -5.30 20.84 -9.93
C TYR A 6 -4.40 21.67 -10.85
N ILE A 7 -3.09 21.49 -10.72
CA ILE A 7 -2.08 22.15 -11.55
C ILE A 7 -1.30 21.06 -12.28
N SER A 8 -1.02 21.29 -13.56
CA SER A 8 -0.21 20.39 -14.37
C SER A 8 0.72 21.17 -15.27
N THR A 9 1.87 20.57 -15.58
CA THR A 9 2.85 21.09 -16.55
C THR A 9 2.58 20.58 -17.96
N ILE A 10 1.64 19.64 -18.13
CA ILE A 10 1.21 19.12 -19.43
C ILE A 10 -0.17 19.65 -19.77
N SER A 11 -0.44 19.86 -21.06
CA SER A 11 -1.78 20.25 -21.53
C SER A 11 -2.53 19.00 -21.98
N LEU A 12 -3.63 18.68 -21.28
CA LEU A 12 -4.53 17.57 -21.60
C LEU A 12 -5.98 18.08 -21.58
N SER A 13 -6.89 17.33 -22.19
CA SER A 13 -8.31 17.61 -22.05
C SER A 13 -8.79 17.44 -20.61
N ALA A 14 -9.87 18.13 -20.24
CA ALA A 14 -10.48 18.01 -18.92
C ALA A 14 -10.89 16.55 -18.60
N GLU A 15 -11.33 15.78 -19.60
CA GLU A 15 -11.70 14.38 -19.42
C GLU A 15 -10.49 13.50 -19.10
N GLU A 16 -9.38 13.69 -19.82
CA GLU A 16 -8.12 12.96 -19.57
C GLU A 16 -7.57 13.30 -18.19
N PHE A 17 -7.58 14.58 -17.80
CA PHE A 17 -7.21 14.97 -16.44
C PHE A 17 -8.08 14.31 -15.37
N CYS A 18 -9.40 14.30 -15.56
CA CYS A 18 -10.31 13.67 -14.61
C CYS A 18 -10.01 12.17 -14.46
N LYS A 19 -9.75 11.46 -15.57
CA LYS A 19 -9.34 10.05 -15.55
C LYS A 19 -8.01 9.86 -14.83
N ALA A 20 -7.00 10.69 -15.12
CA ALA A 20 -5.69 10.63 -14.48
C ALA A 20 -5.77 10.84 -12.97
N VAL A 21 -6.51 11.87 -12.54
CA VAL A 21 -6.77 12.16 -11.11
C VAL A 21 -7.43 10.95 -10.45
N ARG A 22 -8.54 10.43 -11.00
CA ARG A 22 -9.20 9.25 -10.40
C ARG A 22 -8.28 8.03 -10.31
N ASN A 23 -7.46 7.78 -11.33
CA ASN A 23 -6.47 6.70 -11.29
C ASN A 23 -5.42 6.92 -10.20
N HIS A 24 -4.97 8.16 -10.00
CA HIS A 24 -4.05 8.52 -8.93
C HIS A 24 -4.64 8.27 -7.54
N TRP A 25 -5.89 8.68 -7.30
CA TRP A 25 -6.62 8.34 -6.07
C TRP A 25 -6.73 6.83 -5.83
N GLY A 26 -6.82 6.04 -6.90
CA GLY A 26 -6.76 4.58 -6.82
C GLY A 26 -5.45 4.05 -6.21
N ILE A 27 -4.33 4.72 -6.45
CA ILE A 27 -3.02 4.39 -5.87
C ILE A 27 -3.00 4.76 -4.39
N GLU A 28 -3.44 5.97 -4.04
CA GLU A 28 -3.52 6.41 -2.65
C GLU A 28 -4.39 5.49 -1.80
N ASN A 29 -5.58 5.14 -2.30
CA ASN A 29 -6.50 4.29 -1.56
C ASN A 29 -5.99 2.83 -1.41
N ARG A 30 -5.34 2.28 -2.44
CA ARG A 30 -4.90 0.86 -2.40
C ARG A 30 -3.53 0.66 -1.76
N ASN A 31 -2.66 1.66 -1.82
CA ASN A 31 -1.27 1.55 -1.36
C ASN A 31 -1.03 2.37 -0.09
N HIS A 32 -1.25 3.68 -0.15
CA HIS A 32 -0.94 4.57 0.97
C HIS A 32 -1.84 4.28 2.17
N HIS A 33 -3.17 4.30 1.99
CA HIS A 33 -4.10 4.02 3.09
C HIS A 33 -3.83 2.67 3.79
N VAL A 34 -3.52 1.61 3.03
CA VAL A 34 -3.22 0.28 3.62
C VAL A 34 -1.95 0.33 4.47
N ARG A 35 -0.91 1.04 4.02
CA ARG A 35 0.33 1.15 4.78
C ARG A 35 0.17 2.06 6.01
N ASP A 36 -0.51 3.18 5.83
CA ASP A 36 -0.72 4.21 6.84
C ASP A 36 -1.57 3.68 7.99
N VAL A 37 -2.68 3.01 7.65
CA VAL A 37 -3.66 2.51 8.62
C VAL A 37 -3.35 1.07 9.02
N SER A 38 -3.38 0.11 8.09
CA SER A 38 -3.28 -1.32 8.43
C SER A 38 -1.88 -1.74 8.87
N MET A 39 -0.83 -1.09 8.36
CA MET A 39 0.57 -1.35 8.76
C MET A 39 1.14 -0.30 9.72
N ASN A 40 0.26 0.56 10.28
CA ASN A 40 0.58 1.58 11.27
C ASN A 40 1.76 2.49 10.88
N GLU A 41 1.88 2.87 9.61
CA GLU A 41 2.95 3.76 9.16
C GLU A 41 2.83 5.16 9.78
N ASP A 42 1.64 5.76 9.82
CA ASP A 42 1.39 7.07 10.43
C ASP A 42 1.69 7.09 11.93
N LYS A 43 1.37 6.00 12.61
CA LYS A 43 1.58 5.85 14.06
C LYS A 43 3.02 5.44 14.40
N SER A 44 3.87 5.21 13.40
CA SER A 44 5.24 4.74 13.60
C SER A 44 6.10 5.79 14.32
N ARG A 45 6.72 5.38 15.43
CA ARG A 45 7.65 6.22 16.20
C ARG A 45 9.13 6.01 15.84
N ILE A 46 9.41 5.22 14.79
CA ILE A 46 10.78 5.01 14.30
C ILE A 46 11.31 6.35 13.77
N ARG A 47 12.46 6.79 14.29
CA ARG A 47 13.14 8.04 13.89
C ARG A 47 14.54 7.81 13.33
N ASN A 48 15.17 6.68 13.64
CA ASN A 48 16.43 6.29 13.03
C ASN A 48 16.16 5.45 11.78
N ASN A 49 16.68 5.90 10.62
CA ASN A 49 16.53 5.23 9.33
C ASN A 49 15.08 4.79 8.99
N PRO A 50 14.06 5.67 9.07
CA PRO A 50 12.65 5.29 8.84
C PRO A 50 12.39 4.69 7.46
N GLY A 51 13.19 5.07 6.46
CA GLY A 51 13.12 4.51 5.10
C GLY A 51 13.41 3.01 5.01
N ILE A 52 14.15 2.42 5.96
CA ILE A 52 14.34 0.97 6.01
C ILE A 52 13.01 0.28 6.30
N PHE A 53 12.29 0.75 7.33
CA PHE A 53 11.00 0.15 7.69
C PHE A 53 9.92 0.41 6.63
N ALA A 54 9.95 1.56 5.96
CA ALA A 54 9.08 1.83 4.81
C ALA A 54 9.30 0.81 3.66
N LYS A 55 10.55 0.43 3.39
CA LYS A 55 10.88 -0.63 2.43
C LYS A 55 10.40 -2.01 2.89
N LEU A 56 10.57 -2.35 4.17
CA LEU A 56 10.06 -3.61 4.73
C LEU A 56 8.53 -3.71 4.63
N ARG A 57 7.79 -2.64 4.94
CA ARG A 57 6.33 -2.59 4.73
C ARG A 57 5.97 -2.81 3.27
N SER A 58 6.68 -2.14 2.35
CA SER A 58 6.48 -2.31 0.91
C SER A 58 6.72 -3.76 0.48
N PHE A 59 7.77 -4.40 0.99
CA PHE A 59 8.08 -5.79 0.70
C PHE A 59 6.98 -6.74 1.20
N ALA A 60 6.58 -6.61 2.47
CA ALA A 60 5.49 -7.40 3.05
C ALA A 60 4.18 -7.22 2.26
N LEU A 61 3.80 -5.99 1.94
CA LEU A 61 2.57 -5.70 1.18
C LEU A 61 2.61 -6.34 -0.22
N ASN A 62 3.76 -6.32 -0.89
CA ASN A 62 3.92 -6.93 -2.19
C ASN A 62 3.76 -8.46 -2.14
N ILE A 63 4.30 -9.13 -1.11
CA ILE A 63 4.09 -10.57 -0.90
C ILE A 63 2.60 -10.88 -0.74
N LEU A 64 1.90 -10.15 0.12
CA LEU A 64 0.46 -10.35 0.32
C LEU A 64 -0.34 -10.14 -0.97
N ARG A 65 0.03 -9.14 -1.78
CA ARG A 65 -0.61 -8.88 -3.08
C ARG A 65 -0.34 -9.96 -4.12
N VAL A 66 0.89 -10.46 -4.22
CA VAL A 66 1.23 -11.57 -5.12
C VAL A 66 0.43 -12.83 -4.76
N ASN A 67 0.17 -13.04 -3.47
CA ASN A 67 -0.66 -14.12 -2.95
C ASN A 67 -2.17 -13.79 -2.97
N LYS A 68 -2.57 -12.70 -3.65
CA LYS A 68 -3.97 -12.28 -3.89
C LYS A 68 -4.80 -12.08 -2.62
N VAL A 69 -4.15 -11.68 -1.52
CA VAL A 69 -4.81 -11.35 -0.26
C VAL A 69 -5.77 -10.18 -0.48
N LYS A 70 -7.03 -10.36 -0.07
CA LYS A 70 -8.09 -9.34 -0.25
C LYS A 70 -8.18 -8.37 0.92
N ASN A 71 -8.02 -8.87 2.15
CA ASN A 71 -8.05 -8.06 3.36
C ASN A 71 -6.70 -8.09 4.07
N ILE A 72 -5.93 -7.02 3.90
CA ILE A 72 -4.57 -6.95 4.45
C ILE A 72 -4.57 -6.90 5.99
N ALA A 73 -5.55 -6.25 6.62
CA ALA A 73 -5.58 -6.14 8.08
C ALA A 73 -5.83 -7.49 8.76
N ASP A 74 -6.80 -8.25 8.23
CA ASP A 74 -7.13 -9.59 8.71
C ASP A 74 -5.96 -10.57 8.48
N GLU A 75 -5.35 -10.51 7.29
CA GLU A 75 -4.21 -11.37 6.98
C GLU A 75 -2.97 -11.06 7.84
N LEU A 76 -2.72 -9.79 8.18
CA LEU A 76 -1.66 -9.42 9.12
C LEU A 76 -1.91 -10.01 10.51
N TYR A 77 -3.16 -10.03 10.98
CA TYR A 77 -3.53 -10.67 12.24
C TYR A 77 -3.33 -12.19 12.16
N TYR A 78 -3.83 -12.83 11.11
CA TYR A 78 -3.68 -14.28 10.88
C TYR A 78 -2.21 -14.72 10.83
N ASN A 79 -1.36 -13.95 10.15
CA ASN A 79 0.08 -14.19 10.05
C ASN A 79 0.82 -13.98 11.38
N CYS A 80 0.29 -13.14 12.28
CA CYS A 80 0.85 -12.94 13.61
C CYS A 80 0.65 -14.15 14.53
N ILE A 81 -0.33 -15.01 14.24
CA ILE A 81 -0.66 -16.18 15.07
C ILE A 81 0.38 -17.29 14.89
N SER A 82 0.89 -17.49 13.67
CA SER A 82 1.87 -18.54 13.37
C SER A 82 2.79 -18.14 12.23
N ILE A 83 4.09 -18.31 12.44
CA ILE A 83 5.11 -18.04 11.42
C ILE A 83 4.95 -18.96 10.19
N VAL A 84 4.39 -20.16 10.36
CA VAL A 84 4.16 -21.12 9.28
C VAL A 84 3.22 -20.55 8.21
N ASN A 85 2.28 -19.69 8.61
CA ASN A 85 1.36 -19.03 7.67
C ASN A 85 2.13 -18.17 6.67
N ILE A 86 3.10 -17.39 7.16
CA ILE A 86 3.93 -16.52 6.32
C ILE A 86 4.86 -17.33 5.41
N LEU A 87 5.45 -18.41 5.94
CA LEU A 87 6.36 -19.26 5.18
C LEU A 87 5.68 -19.92 3.98
N SER A 88 4.38 -20.25 4.10
CA SER A 88 3.60 -20.84 3.01
C SER A 88 3.37 -19.93 1.80
N TYR A 89 3.69 -18.62 1.90
CA TYR A 89 3.47 -17.70 0.79
C TYR A 89 4.47 -17.86 -0.34
N LYS A 90 3.97 -17.76 -1.57
CA LYS A 90 4.81 -17.65 -2.75
C LYS A 90 5.70 -16.42 -2.65
N GLY A 91 7.00 -16.61 -2.82
CA GLY A 91 8.03 -15.56 -2.73
C GLY A 91 8.71 -15.46 -1.35
N ILE A 92 8.32 -16.29 -0.38
CA ILE A 92 9.06 -16.51 0.87
C ILE A 92 9.82 -17.83 0.79
N GLU A 93 9.14 -18.91 0.44
CA GLU A 93 9.79 -20.18 0.11
C GLU A 93 10.17 -20.17 -1.38
N GLU A 94 11.46 -20.32 -1.66
CA GLU A 94 11.97 -20.61 -3.01
C GLU A 94 11.48 -22.01 -3.41
N ASN A 95 10.65 -22.09 -4.45
CA ASN A 95 10.55 -23.28 -5.29
C ASN A 95 11.33 -23.01 -6.58
#